data_AF-A0A9W6BDR5-F1
#
_entry.id   AF-A0A9W6BDR5-F1
#
_cell.length_a   1.000
_cell.length_b   1.000
_cell.length_c   1.000
_cell.angle_alpha   90.00
_cell.angle_beta   90.00
_cell.angle_gamma   90.00
#
_symmetry.space_group_name_H-M   'P 1'
#
loop_
_entity.id
_entity.type
_entity.pdbx_description
1 polymer ?
#
loop_
_entity_poly.entity_id
_entity_poly.type
_entity_poly.pdbx_seq_one_letter_code
_entity_poly.pdbx_strand_id
1 'polypeptide(L)'
;MEAKSVDADFIFRIFTACQHDIPTILIDVRPHKDFKHNHIAGSFCVRLSSNGQVLADYSASSYNIKWSQDCWWGRNVLVYGDDGLKKDHPVVRFLASQGKCRALLYFKDGYGAFERRYPFLCTTSVKSASIKKYPSQIIPGLLYLGDWDNATDLDRLDELKIRRILTIHNHPENLRPPLHIRHLRQQLPDVEEANISELFAPAYEFIDEGRERGQAVLVHCGAGVSRSATLVLMYLMRRNAWSAQRARDYVTERRSAVALNDGFWVTLCALEPSLGIGERSDPNATTGFRGADAPEPQQLRVQISKDAAGGKVPVRALGPQEAREAAEAAAGAKRQRDGEDGGGGGKRSRLGGEAETGAVSSGGGFLLSFEVRKPEGLVGRLEVGPMRFSQRLVLGRSPDCDVVLEHASISRQHAAVTVDRGGAVFVTDLQSGHGTKVGDTWIKPNAPRQLQLGHTMGFGASTRSYKLLSVTKG
;
A
#
# COMPACT_ATOMS: atom_id res chain seq x y z
N MET A 1 19.49 20.89 -15.42
CA MET A 1 18.52 19.85 -15.84
C MET A 1 17.54 20.44 -16.85
N GLU A 2 16.94 19.63 -17.71
CA GLU A 2 15.95 20.11 -18.70
C GLU A 2 14.55 20.22 -18.08
N ALA A 3 13.85 21.32 -18.36
CA ALA A 3 12.45 21.51 -17.98
C ALA A 3 11.51 21.03 -19.11
N LYS A 4 10.52 20.21 -18.77
CA LYS A 4 9.58 19.64 -19.76
C LYS A 4 8.19 20.29 -19.64
N SER A 5 7.57 20.61 -20.77
CA SER A 5 6.20 21.10 -20.77
C SER A 5 5.21 19.96 -20.51
N VAL A 6 4.14 20.25 -19.79
CA VAL A 6 3.02 19.32 -19.56
C VAL A 6 1.68 19.97 -19.92
N ASP A 7 0.62 19.17 -19.97
CA ASP A 7 -0.76 19.62 -20.17
C ASP A 7 -1.56 19.63 -18.84
N ALA A 8 -2.81 20.07 -18.90
CA ALA A 8 -3.69 20.12 -17.74
C ALA A 8 -4.00 18.72 -17.19
N ASP A 9 -4.12 17.72 -18.05
CA ASP A 9 -4.45 16.34 -17.67
C ASP A 9 -3.30 15.71 -16.86
N PHE A 10 -2.04 16.09 -17.13
CA PHE A 10 -0.90 15.73 -16.31
C PHE A 10 -1.00 16.32 -14.89
N ILE A 11 -1.42 17.58 -14.74
CA ILE A 11 -1.60 18.21 -13.42
C ILE A 11 -2.67 17.47 -12.63
N PHE A 12 -3.78 17.06 -13.27
CA PHE A 12 -4.84 16.29 -12.63
C PHE A 12 -4.32 15.01 -11.96
N ARG A 13 -3.30 14.37 -12.53
CA ARG A 13 -2.71 13.14 -11.96
C ARG A 13 -2.16 13.31 -10.55
N ILE A 14 -1.73 14.52 -10.17
CA ILE A 14 -1.23 14.86 -8.84
C ILE A 14 -2.32 14.66 -7.77
N PHE A 15 -3.59 14.71 -8.18
CA PHE A 15 -4.76 14.56 -7.32
C PHE A 15 -5.35 13.14 -7.34
N THR A 16 -4.71 12.18 -8.00
CA THR A 16 -5.25 10.81 -8.09
C THR A 16 -4.84 9.94 -6.90
N ALA A 17 -5.69 8.98 -6.52
CA ALA A 17 -5.54 8.10 -5.36
C ALA A 17 -4.46 7.01 -5.53
N CYS A 18 -3.32 7.29 -6.15
CA CYS A 18 -2.28 6.29 -6.39
C CYS A 18 -1.16 6.39 -5.34
N GLN A 19 -1.08 5.41 -4.43
CA GLN A 19 -0.16 5.45 -3.28
C GLN A 19 1.33 5.39 -3.65
N HIS A 20 1.66 4.98 -4.88
CA HIS A 20 3.03 4.86 -5.38
C HIS A 20 3.49 6.08 -6.19
N ASP A 21 2.60 7.02 -6.48
CA ASP A 21 2.96 8.22 -7.24
C ASP A 21 3.81 9.15 -6.38
N ILE A 22 4.89 9.67 -6.97
CA ILE A 22 5.82 10.57 -6.29
C ILE A 22 5.12 11.91 -6.08
N PRO A 23 5.04 12.43 -4.84
CA PRO A 23 4.46 13.73 -4.57
C PRO A 23 5.11 14.82 -5.43
N THR A 24 4.28 15.60 -6.10
CA THR A 24 4.72 16.70 -6.97
C THR A 24 4.44 18.03 -6.30
N ILE A 25 5.45 18.88 -6.19
CA ILE A 25 5.31 20.24 -5.69
C ILE A 25 4.75 21.11 -6.81
N LEU A 26 3.61 21.74 -6.57
CA LEU A 26 3.00 22.71 -7.46
C LEU A 26 3.44 24.12 -7.08
N ILE A 27 4.08 24.84 -7.99
CA ILE A 27 4.52 26.23 -7.78
C ILE A 27 3.70 27.15 -8.69
N ASP A 28 2.95 28.06 -8.07
CA ASP A 28 2.29 29.17 -8.75
C ASP A 28 3.24 30.37 -8.80
N VAL A 29 3.52 30.87 -10.01
CA VAL A 29 4.36 32.06 -10.24
C VAL A 29 3.57 33.32 -10.58
N ARG A 30 2.23 33.27 -10.55
CA ARG A 30 1.36 34.43 -10.79
C ARG A 30 1.50 35.47 -9.68
N PRO A 31 1.04 36.72 -9.90
CA PRO A 31 0.96 37.70 -8.84
C PRO A 31 0.16 37.19 -7.63
N HIS A 32 0.65 37.51 -6.42
CA HIS A 32 0.04 37.06 -5.16
C HIS A 32 -1.45 37.44 -5.02
N LYS A 33 -1.86 38.57 -5.61
CA LYS A 33 -3.27 38.98 -5.68
C LYS A 33 -4.14 37.94 -6.41
N ASP A 34 -3.62 37.33 -7.47
CA ASP A 34 -4.34 36.40 -8.32
C ASP A 34 -4.37 35.01 -7.66
N PHE A 35 -3.26 34.58 -7.05
CA PHE A 35 -3.21 33.38 -6.23
C PHE A 35 -4.22 33.40 -5.06
N LYS A 36 -4.30 34.52 -4.34
CA LYS A 36 -5.28 34.70 -3.24
C LYS A 36 -6.72 34.65 -3.73
N HIS A 37 -6.97 35.13 -4.95
CA HIS A 37 -8.31 35.11 -5.53
C HIS A 37 -8.70 33.69 -5.94
N ASN A 38 -7.83 32.96 -6.66
CA ASN A 38 -8.05 31.57 -7.01
C ASN A 38 -6.73 30.89 -7.43
N HIS A 39 -6.51 29.64 -7.01
CA HIS A 39 -5.31 28.87 -7.35
C HIS A 39 -5.59 27.37 -7.40
N ILE A 40 -4.66 26.60 -7.96
CA ILE A 40 -4.74 25.14 -7.94
C ILE A 40 -4.54 24.64 -6.50
N ALA A 41 -5.44 23.82 -6.00
CA ALA A 41 -5.40 23.32 -4.63
C ALA A 41 -4.05 22.66 -4.31
N GLY A 42 -3.49 22.99 -3.15
CA GLY A 42 -2.19 22.45 -2.71
C GLY A 42 -0.97 23.06 -3.41
N SER A 43 -1.14 24.10 -4.23
CA SER A 43 -0.02 24.85 -4.80
C SER A 43 0.57 25.89 -3.86
N PHE A 44 1.85 26.17 -4.08
CA PHE A 44 2.64 27.14 -3.33
C PHE A 44 2.89 28.38 -4.19
N CYS A 45 2.54 29.55 -3.69
CA CYS A 45 2.89 30.82 -4.34
C CYS A 45 4.31 31.23 -3.93
N VAL A 46 5.26 31.15 -4.85
CA VAL A 46 6.67 31.44 -4.59
C VAL A 46 7.15 32.61 -5.44
N ARG A 47 7.87 33.55 -4.83
CA ARG A 47 8.65 34.57 -5.56
C ARG A 47 10.14 34.39 -5.31
N LEU A 48 10.94 34.53 -6.37
CA LEU A 48 12.40 34.57 -6.28
C LEU A 48 12.89 36.01 -6.43
N SER A 49 13.95 36.36 -5.70
CA SER A 49 14.72 37.59 -5.90
C SER A 49 15.62 37.47 -7.11
N SER A 50 16.18 38.62 -7.50
CA SER A 50 17.23 38.75 -8.51
C SER A 50 18.46 37.87 -8.25
N ASN A 51 18.75 37.51 -7.00
CA ASN A 51 19.85 36.60 -6.61
C ASN A 51 19.39 35.14 -6.37
N GLY A 52 18.13 34.80 -6.71
CA GLY A 52 17.60 33.43 -6.58
C GLY A 52 17.22 33.01 -5.15
N GLN A 53 17.15 33.94 -4.20
CA GLN A 53 16.59 33.67 -2.88
C GLN A 53 15.06 33.66 -2.94
N VAL A 54 14.42 32.77 -2.19
CA VAL A 54 12.96 32.76 -2.04
C VAL A 54 12.56 34.01 -1.24
N LEU A 55 11.89 34.96 -1.89
CA LEU A 55 11.54 36.26 -1.33
C LEU A 55 10.28 36.24 -0.46
N ALA A 56 9.36 35.31 -0.70
CA ALA A 56 8.15 35.17 0.08
C ALA A 56 7.47 33.83 -0.20
N ASP A 57 7.07 33.16 0.89
CA ASP A 57 6.05 32.12 0.90
C ASP A 57 4.74 32.75 1.33
N TYR A 58 3.81 32.93 0.39
CA TYR A 58 2.48 33.46 0.70
C TYR A 58 1.46 32.35 0.97
N SER A 59 1.87 31.08 0.87
CA SER A 59 1.06 29.95 1.33
C SER A 59 1.25 29.85 2.83
N ALA A 60 0.32 30.34 3.63
CA ALA A 60 0.39 30.24 5.09
C ALA A 60 0.14 28.80 5.60
N SER A 61 0.75 27.78 4.96
CA SER A 61 0.24 26.42 4.98
C SER A 61 1.03 25.43 5.85
N SER A 62 0.23 24.56 6.44
CA SER A 62 0.45 23.51 7.44
C SER A 62 1.40 22.37 7.05
N TYR A 63 2.14 22.48 5.95
CA TYR A 63 2.97 21.40 5.41
C TYR A 63 4.36 21.28 6.05
N ASN A 64 4.69 22.17 7.01
CA ASN A 64 5.98 22.19 7.71
C ASN A 64 7.18 22.17 6.75
N ILE A 65 7.01 22.68 5.52
CA ILE A 65 8.11 22.83 4.57
C ILE A 65 8.87 24.07 5.00
N LYS A 66 10.00 23.86 5.67
CA LYS A 66 11.02 24.91 5.78
C LYS A 66 11.56 25.14 4.38
N TRP A 67 11.25 26.29 3.79
CA TRP A 67 11.79 26.72 2.51
C TRP A 67 13.30 26.99 2.64
N SER A 68 14.09 25.91 2.69
CA SER A 68 15.52 25.94 2.38
C SER A 68 15.71 25.65 0.90
N GLN A 69 16.93 25.89 0.40
CA GLN A 69 17.31 25.49 -0.97
C GLN A 69 17.10 23.99 -1.25
N ASP A 70 16.90 23.18 -0.21
CA ASP A 70 16.81 21.71 -0.27
C ASP A 70 15.37 21.19 -0.42
N CYS A 71 14.35 22.04 -0.25
CA CYS A 71 12.96 21.57 -0.13
C CYS A 71 12.40 20.87 -1.40
N TRP A 72 13.00 21.12 -2.57
CA TRP A 72 12.65 20.49 -3.85
C TRP A 72 13.61 19.35 -4.27
N TRP A 73 14.63 19.02 -3.47
CA TRP A 73 15.64 18.03 -3.86
C TRP A 73 15.03 16.62 -3.96
N GLY A 74 15.31 15.94 -5.07
CA GLY A 74 14.79 14.59 -5.34
C GLY A 74 13.28 14.51 -5.55
N ARG A 75 12.58 15.65 -5.63
CA ARG A 75 11.12 15.72 -5.84
C ARG A 75 10.77 16.12 -7.27
N ASN A 76 9.55 15.79 -7.68
CA ASN A 76 8.96 16.37 -8.89
C ASN A 76 8.49 17.79 -8.56
N VAL A 77 8.81 18.74 -9.43
CA VAL A 77 8.36 20.13 -9.31
C VAL A 77 7.67 20.53 -10.60
N LEU A 78 6.47 21.08 -10.49
CA LEU A 78 5.69 21.60 -11.60
C LEU A 78 5.40 23.09 -11.36
N VAL A 79 5.84 23.91 -12.31
CA VAL A 79 5.65 25.36 -12.28
C VAL A 79 4.50 25.75 -13.21
N TYR A 80 3.51 26.49 -12.72
CA TYR A 80 2.45 27.07 -13.54
C TYR A 80 2.31 28.56 -13.28
N GLY A 81 1.79 29.29 -14.27
CA GLY A 81 1.65 30.73 -14.22
C GLY A 81 0.44 31.19 -15.04
N ASP A 82 0.52 32.41 -15.56
CA ASP A 82 -0.39 32.88 -16.60
C ASP A 82 -0.13 32.16 -17.93
N ASP A 83 -1.01 32.41 -18.91
CA ASP A 83 -0.89 31.83 -20.25
C ASP A 83 0.44 32.22 -20.91
N GLY A 84 1.04 31.27 -21.62
CA GLY A 84 2.32 31.43 -22.29
C GLY A 84 3.55 31.32 -21.39
N LEU A 85 3.46 30.64 -20.24
CA LEU A 85 4.63 30.39 -19.37
C LEU A 85 5.73 29.66 -20.16
N LYS A 86 6.91 30.28 -20.22
CA LYS A 86 8.06 29.78 -21.00
C LYS A 86 9.09 29.07 -20.13
N LYS A 87 9.88 28.19 -20.75
CA LYS A 87 11.01 27.48 -20.12
C LYS A 87 12.11 28.41 -19.58
N ASP A 88 12.21 29.63 -20.11
CA ASP A 88 13.17 30.66 -19.70
C ASP A 88 12.64 31.58 -18.60
N HIS A 89 11.44 31.32 -18.07
CA HIS A 89 10.91 32.03 -16.90
C HIS A 89 11.93 31.97 -15.74
N PRO A 90 12.17 33.08 -14.99
CA PRO A 90 13.21 33.14 -13.97
C PRO A 90 13.18 32.00 -12.96
N VAL A 91 11.97 31.61 -12.50
CA VAL A 91 11.78 30.49 -11.56
C VAL A 91 12.15 29.15 -12.19
N VAL A 92 11.75 28.91 -13.44
CA VAL A 92 12.06 27.67 -14.15
C VAL A 92 13.58 27.58 -14.41
N ARG A 93 14.21 28.68 -14.84
CA ARG A 93 15.67 28.76 -15.05
C ARG A 93 16.45 28.53 -13.77
N PHE A 94 16.00 29.10 -12.65
CA PHE A 94 16.62 28.91 -11.36
C PHE A 94 16.57 27.44 -10.93
N LEU A 95 15.39 26.81 -10.95
CA LEU A 95 15.25 25.38 -10.60
C LEU A 95 16.07 24.49 -11.54
N ALA A 96 16.10 24.83 -12.84
CA ALA A 96 16.86 24.12 -13.84
C ALA A 96 18.38 24.21 -13.61
N SER A 97 18.89 25.37 -13.19
CA SER A 97 20.32 25.60 -12.93
C SER A 97 20.79 24.92 -11.65
N GLN A 98 19.94 24.85 -10.62
CA GLN A 98 20.22 24.06 -9.42
C GLN A 98 20.36 22.57 -9.74
N GLY A 99 19.52 22.03 -10.63
CA GLY A 99 19.64 20.65 -11.09
C GLY A 99 19.39 19.59 -10.01
N LYS A 100 18.68 19.94 -8.93
CA LYS A 100 18.43 19.07 -7.77
C LYS A 100 17.05 18.39 -7.76
N CYS A 101 16.13 18.81 -8.62
CA CYS A 101 14.81 18.20 -8.72
C CYS A 101 14.93 16.81 -9.40
N ARG A 102 14.04 15.86 -9.05
CA ARG A 102 13.92 14.60 -9.80
C ARG A 102 13.35 14.85 -11.20
N ALA A 103 12.33 15.68 -11.28
CA ALA A 103 11.76 16.14 -12.54
C ALA A 103 11.36 17.61 -12.41
N LEU A 104 11.61 18.40 -13.45
CA LEU A 104 11.21 19.80 -13.55
C LEU A 104 10.23 19.95 -14.71
N LEU A 105 9.01 20.35 -14.38
CA LEU A 105 7.88 20.44 -15.29
C LEU A 105 7.36 21.88 -15.30
N TYR A 106 6.78 22.30 -16.42
CA TYR A 106 6.07 23.57 -16.49
C TYR A 106 4.79 23.47 -17.32
N PHE A 107 3.77 24.21 -16.92
CA PHE A 107 2.49 24.26 -17.62
C PHE A 107 2.35 25.56 -18.39
N LYS A 108 2.39 25.45 -19.72
CA LYS A 108 2.47 26.59 -20.65
C LYS A 108 1.12 27.25 -20.92
N ASP A 109 0.02 26.51 -20.82
CA ASP A 109 -1.32 27.00 -21.21
C ASP A 109 -1.98 27.89 -20.13
N GLY A 110 -1.30 28.01 -18.98
CA GLY A 110 -1.68 28.94 -17.90
C GLY A 110 -2.86 28.51 -17.05
N TYR A 111 -2.97 29.11 -15.86
CA TYR A 111 -3.98 28.79 -14.85
C TYR A 111 -5.41 28.72 -15.41
N GLY A 112 -5.82 29.67 -16.26
CA GLY A 112 -7.17 29.72 -16.81
C GLY A 112 -7.52 28.50 -17.68
N ALA A 113 -6.54 27.88 -18.36
CA ALA A 113 -6.78 26.65 -19.11
C ALA A 113 -7.04 25.46 -18.16
N PHE A 114 -6.28 25.38 -17.07
CA PHE A 114 -6.50 24.36 -16.04
C PHE A 114 -7.85 24.54 -15.34
N GLU A 115 -8.20 25.78 -14.96
CA GLU A 115 -9.46 26.12 -14.29
C GLU A 115 -10.67 25.76 -15.15
N ARG A 116 -10.67 26.06 -16.45
CA ARG A 116 -11.75 25.65 -17.36
C ARG A 116 -11.94 24.13 -17.42
N ARG A 117 -10.85 23.37 -17.30
CA ARG A 117 -10.86 21.91 -17.40
C ARG A 117 -11.22 21.24 -16.07
N TYR A 118 -10.70 21.76 -14.96
CA TYR A 118 -10.80 21.20 -13.62
C TYR A 118 -11.14 22.26 -12.57
N PRO A 119 -12.31 22.93 -12.68
CA PRO A 119 -12.66 24.03 -11.77
C PRO A 119 -12.77 23.58 -10.31
N PHE A 120 -13.13 22.31 -10.08
CA PHE A 120 -13.26 21.71 -8.75
C PHE A 120 -11.93 21.43 -8.03
N LEU A 121 -10.81 21.55 -8.74
CA LEU A 121 -9.44 21.51 -8.19
C LEU A 121 -8.87 22.91 -7.93
N CYS A 122 -9.63 23.95 -8.21
CA CYS A 122 -9.26 25.32 -7.89
C CYS A 122 -9.90 25.76 -6.57
N THR A 123 -9.20 26.60 -5.81
CA THR A 123 -9.67 27.07 -4.51
C THR A 123 -9.18 28.49 -4.21
N THR A 124 -9.95 29.17 -3.37
CA THR A 124 -9.57 30.46 -2.76
C THR A 124 -8.88 30.26 -1.41
N SER A 125 -8.95 29.06 -0.82
CA SER A 125 -8.41 28.77 0.50
C SER A 125 -6.93 28.39 0.44
N VAL A 126 -6.09 29.21 1.06
CA VAL A 126 -4.66 28.91 1.29
C VAL A 126 -4.42 27.97 2.49
N LYS A 127 -5.46 27.64 3.26
CA LYS A 127 -5.36 26.62 4.32
C LYS A 127 -5.33 25.24 3.71
N SER A 128 -4.63 24.30 4.37
CA SER A 128 -4.52 22.89 3.99
C SER A 128 -5.89 22.23 3.86
N ALA A 129 -6.54 22.40 2.70
CA ALA A 129 -7.60 21.51 2.28
C ALA A 129 -6.98 20.12 2.16
N SER A 130 -7.66 19.10 2.68
CA SER A 130 -7.31 17.72 2.36
C SER A 130 -7.23 17.61 0.84
N ILE A 131 -6.08 17.19 0.30
CA ILE A 131 -5.95 16.98 -1.14
C ILE A 131 -6.98 15.93 -1.51
N LYS A 132 -8.00 16.38 -2.24
CA LYS A 132 -9.07 15.54 -2.78
C LYS A 132 -8.44 14.46 -3.64
N LYS A 133 -8.80 13.20 -3.42
CA LYS A 133 -8.29 12.05 -4.16
C LYS A 133 -9.31 11.60 -5.20
N TYR A 134 -8.87 11.49 -6.45
CA TYR A 134 -9.72 11.10 -7.58
C TYR A 134 -9.30 9.73 -8.14
N PRO A 135 -10.19 9.02 -8.86
CA PRO A 135 -9.78 7.89 -9.68
C PRO A 135 -8.79 8.35 -10.77
N SER A 136 -7.91 7.44 -11.19
CA SER A 136 -6.91 7.71 -12.21
C SER A 136 -7.58 7.92 -13.57
N GLN A 137 -7.29 9.04 -14.22
CA GLN A 137 -7.83 9.36 -15.53
C GLN A 137 -7.03 8.64 -16.62
N ILE A 138 -7.63 7.64 -17.27
CA ILE A 138 -6.99 6.82 -18.30
C ILE A 138 -7.19 7.45 -19.68
N ILE A 139 -8.43 7.83 -19.99
CA ILE A 139 -8.75 8.64 -21.16
C ILE A 139 -9.40 9.94 -20.64
N PRO A 140 -8.79 11.10 -20.93
CA PRO A 140 -9.27 12.39 -20.41
C PRO A 140 -10.76 12.63 -20.61
N GLY A 141 -11.47 12.87 -19.51
CA GLY A 141 -12.91 13.13 -19.47
C GLY A 141 -13.81 11.95 -19.84
N LEU A 142 -13.26 10.76 -20.09
CA LEU A 142 -14.03 9.63 -20.61
C LEU A 142 -13.88 8.36 -19.78
N LEU A 143 -12.65 7.90 -19.52
CA LEU A 143 -12.40 6.60 -18.87
C LEU A 143 -11.53 6.79 -17.65
N TYR A 144 -12.04 6.35 -16.51
CA TYR A 144 -11.40 6.42 -15.21
C TYR A 144 -11.20 5.02 -14.63
N LEU A 145 -10.08 4.82 -13.95
CA LEU A 145 -9.74 3.59 -13.24
C LEU A 145 -9.57 3.89 -11.74
N GLY A 146 -10.34 3.21 -10.91
CA GLY A 146 -10.36 3.46 -9.47
C GLY A 146 -10.49 2.21 -8.60
N ASP A 147 -10.57 2.47 -7.31
CA ASP A 147 -10.84 1.52 -6.23
C ASP A 147 -12.29 1.64 -5.73
N TRP A 148 -12.62 0.91 -4.66
CA TRP A 148 -13.95 0.94 -4.06
C TRP A 148 -14.30 2.30 -3.46
N ASP A 149 -13.34 3.00 -2.85
CA ASP A 149 -13.55 4.33 -2.26
C ASP A 149 -13.88 5.36 -3.34
N ASN A 150 -13.24 5.28 -4.51
CA ASN A 150 -13.57 6.15 -5.64
C ASN A 150 -15.00 5.94 -6.16
N ALA A 151 -15.56 4.73 -6.02
CA ALA A 151 -16.89 4.41 -6.49
C ALA A 151 -18.01 4.81 -5.51
N THR A 152 -17.67 5.03 -4.24
CA THR A 152 -18.62 5.45 -3.18
C THR A 152 -18.60 6.96 -2.93
N ASP A 153 -17.59 7.68 -3.41
CA ASP A 153 -17.48 9.14 -3.30
C ASP A 153 -18.31 9.87 -4.38
N LEU A 154 -19.59 10.11 -4.06
CA LEU A 154 -20.55 10.75 -4.97
C LEU A 154 -20.11 12.15 -5.41
N ASP A 155 -19.43 12.90 -4.55
CA ASP A 155 -18.97 14.25 -4.87
C ASP A 155 -17.91 14.21 -5.99
N ARG A 156 -16.94 13.27 -5.91
CA ARG A 156 -15.95 13.11 -6.99
C ARG A 156 -16.60 12.63 -8.28
N LEU A 157 -17.58 11.72 -8.19
CA LEU A 157 -18.29 11.22 -9.37
C LEU A 157 -18.99 12.36 -10.10
N ASP A 158 -19.67 13.26 -9.38
CA ASP A 158 -20.35 14.42 -9.95
C ASP A 158 -19.38 15.46 -10.52
N GLU A 159 -18.31 15.79 -9.79
CA GLU A 159 -17.25 16.70 -10.26
C GLU A 159 -16.61 16.19 -11.58
N LEU A 160 -16.39 14.87 -11.70
CA LEU A 160 -15.88 14.22 -12.91
C LEU A 160 -16.96 13.92 -13.97
N LYS A 161 -18.23 14.22 -13.66
CA LYS A 161 -19.40 13.92 -14.52
C LYS A 161 -19.49 12.45 -14.91
N ILE A 162 -19.10 11.55 -14.01
CA ILE A 162 -19.21 10.10 -14.22
C ILE A 162 -20.69 9.72 -14.22
N ARG A 163 -21.14 9.10 -15.32
CA ARG A 163 -22.54 8.65 -15.50
C ARG A 163 -22.66 7.15 -15.71
N ARG A 164 -21.53 6.45 -15.71
CA ARG A 164 -21.43 5.01 -15.88
C ARG A 164 -20.41 4.43 -14.91
N ILE A 165 -20.78 3.37 -14.20
CA ILE A 165 -19.87 2.62 -13.33
C ILE A 165 -19.86 1.16 -13.77
N LEU A 166 -18.68 0.61 -13.98
CA LEU A 166 -18.43 -0.82 -14.14
C LEU A 166 -17.73 -1.32 -12.88
N THR A 167 -18.44 -2.11 -12.09
CA THR A 167 -17.91 -2.75 -10.88
C THR A 167 -17.52 -4.20 -11.19
N ILE A 168 -16.28 -4.56 -10.93
CA ILE A 168 -15.82 -5.97 -10.91
C ILE A 168 -15.34 -6.33 -9.51
N HIS A 169 -16.08 -7.19 -8.81
CA HIS A 169 -15.83 -7.50 -7.39
C HIS A 169 -16.36 -8.88 -6.99
N ASN A 170 -16.03 -9.37 -5.79
CA ASN A 170 -16.64 -10.60 -5.24
C ASN A 170 -18.12 -10.39 -4.88
N HIS A 171 -18.47 -9.15 -4.51
CA HIS A 171 -19.80 -8.71 -4.08
C HIS A 171 -20.17 -7.37 -4.72
N PRO A 172 -20.37 -7.30 -6.05
CA PRO A 172 -20.67 -6.04 -6.74
C PRO A 172 -22.04 -5.46 -6.39
N GLU A 173 -22.95 -6.24 -5.80
CA GLU A 173 -24.27 -5.85 -5.30
C GLU A 173 -24.22 -4.87 -4.12
N ASN A 174 -23.09 -4.83 -3.39
CA ASN A 174 -22.91 -3.93 -2.25
C ASN A 174 -22.77 -2.46 -2.67
N LEU A 175 -22.40 -2.20 -3.92
CA LEU A 175 -22.40 -0.85 -4.46
C LEU A 175 -23.78 -0.50 -5.03
N ARG A 176 -24.36 0.58 -4.50
CA ARG A 176 -25.65 1.13 -4.93
C ARG A 176 -25.49 2.58 -5.39
N PRO A 177 -25.04 2.82 -6.63
CA PRO A 177 -24.96 4.16 -7.18
C PRO A 177 -26.35 4.81 -7.31
N PRO A 178 -26.44 6.14 -7.35
CA PRO A 178 -27.67 6.86 -7.66
C PRO A 178 -28.33 6.39 -8.97
N LEU A 179 -29.65 6.50 -9.07
CA LEU A 179 -30.43 6.03 -10.24
C LEU A 179 -30.01 6.65 -11.58
N HIS A 180 -29.44 7.86 -11.56
CA HIS A 180 -28.97 8.54 -12.76
C HIS A 180 -27.60 8.05 -13.26
N ILE A 181 -26.95 7.14 -12.53
CA ILE A 181 -25.69 6.49 -12.92
C ILE A 181 -26.00 5.08 -13.41
N ARG A 182 -25.67 4.80 -14.66
CA ARG A 182 -25.82 3.45 -15.20
C ARG A 182 -24.75 2.55 -14.59
N HIS A 183 -25.14 1.36 -14.12
CA HIS A 183 -24.25 0.48 -13.39
C HIS A 183 -24.21 -0.92 -14.01
N LEU A 184 -23.04 -1.32 -14.53
CA LEU A 184 -22.73 -2.70 -14.90
C LEU A 184 -22.02 -3.40 -13.73
N ARG A 185 -22.58 -4.51 -13.26
CA ARG A 185 -22.02 -5.33 -12.18
C ARG A 185 -21.48 -6.62 -12.77
N GLN A 186 -20.22 -6.92 -12.49
CA GLN A 186 -19.57 -8.16 -12.85
C GLN A 186 -18.99 -8.80 -11.59
N GLN A 187 -19.26 -10.08 -11.40
CA GLN A 187 -18.78 -10.83 -10.24
C GLN A 187 -17.60 -11.70 -10.67
N LEU A 188 -16.41 -11.45 -10.12
CA LEU A 188 -15.24 -12.27 -10.39
C LEU A 188 -14.21 -12.15 -9.25
N PRO A 189 -13.71 -13.28 -8.72
CA PRO A 189 -12.58 -13.27 -7.81
C PRO A 189 -11.29 -12.90 -8.53
N ASP A 190 -10.39 -12.20 -7.84
CA ASP A 190 -9.05 -11.87 -8.30
C ASP A 190 -8.09 -13.01 -7.96
N VAL A 191 -8.17 -14.09 -8.73
CA VAL A 191 -7.28 -15.26 -8.67
C VAL A 191 -6.83 -15.62 -10.09
N GLU A 192 -5.66 -16.24 -10.21
CA GLU A 192 -5.09 -16.63 -11.52
C GLU A 192 -5.99 -17.59 -12.29
N GLU A 193 -6.75 -18.42 -11.60
CA GLU A 193 -7.62 -19.46 -12.17
C GLU A 193 -8.96 -18.91 -12.68
N ALA A 194 -9.32 -17.65 -12.34
CA ALA A 194 -10.59 -17.07 -12.72
C ALA A 194 -10.63 -16.70 -14.21
N ASN A 195 -11.68 -17.09 -14.91
CA ASN A 195 -11.84 -16.80 -16.34
C ASN A 195 -12.36 -15.37 -16.59
N ILE A 196 -11.48 -14.37 -16.54
CA ILE A 196 -11.87 -12.97 -16.79
C ILE A 196 -12.29 -12.70 -18.26
N SER A 197 -11.96 -13.58 -19.20
CA SER A 197 -12.24 -13.38 -20.63
C SER A 197 -13.73 -13.32 -20.97
N GLU A 198 -14.57 -14.02 -20.19
CA GLU A 198 -16.03 -13.98 -20.31
C GLU A 198 -16.60 -12.57 -20.10
N LEU A 199 -15.86 -11.72 -19.38
CA LEU A 199 -16.28 -10.36 -19.06
C LEU A 199 -15.87 -9.35 -20.12
N PHE A 200 -15.06 -9.73 -21.11
CA PHE A 200 -14.47 -8.79 -22.06
C PHE A 200 -15.49 -8.14 -22.98
N ALA A 201 -16.40 -8.92 -23.58
CA ALA A 201 -17.44 -8.39 -24.45
C ALA A 201 -18.38 -7.41 -23.72
N PRO A 202 -19.02 -7.76 -22.59
CA PRO A 202 -19.92 -6.84 -21.90
C PRO A 202 -19.18 -5.61 -21.33
N ALA A 203 -17.93 -5.76 -20.88
CA ALA A 203 -17.13 -4.63 -20.43
C ALA A 203 -16.80 -3.66 -21.58
N TYR A 204 -16.40 -4.20 -22.73
CA TYR A 204 -16.09 -3.39 -23.92
C TYR A 204 -17.31 -2.59 -24.37
N GLU A 205 -18.46 -3.25 -24.53
CA GLU A 205 -19.72 -2.62 -24.96
C GLU A 205 -20.16 -1.52 -24.00
N PHE A 206 -20.05 -1.77 -22.69
CA PHE A 206 -20.45 -0.79 -21.68
C PHE A 206 -19.58 0.48 -21.69
N ILE A 207 -18.26 0.31 -21.85
CA ILE A 207 -17.31 1.43 -21.93
C ILE A 207 -17.47 2.17 -23.26
N ASP A 208 -17.58 1.45 -24.39
CA ASP A 208 -17.67 2.05 -25.71
C ASP A 208 -18.99 2.80 -25.92
N GLU A 209 -20.11 2.29 -25.42
CA GLU A 209 -21.38 3.03 -25.41
C GLU A 209 -21.30 4.30 -24.54
N GLY A 210 -20.50 4.28 -23.47
CA GLY A 210 -20.17 5.49 -22.70
C GLY A 210 -19.46 6.54 -23.56
N ARG A 211 -18.46 6.10 -24.33
CA ARG A 211 -17.75 6.95 -25.30
C ARG A 211 -18.67 7.54 -26.34
N GLU A 212 -19.52 6.73 -26.97
CA GLU A 212 -20.46 7.17 -28.01
C GLU A 212 -21.45 8.21 -27.48
N ARG A 213 -21.88 8.08 -26.22
CA ARG A 213 -22.82 9.01 -25.58
C ARG A 213 -22.15 10.20 -24.89
N GLY A 214 -20.82 10.31 -24.92
CA GLY A 214 -20.09 11.34 -24.17
C GLY A 214 -20.28 11.24 -22.64
N GLN A 215 -20.52 10.02 -22.13
CA GLN A 215 -20.72 9.73 -20.72
C GLN A 215 -19.45 9.15 -20.11
N ALA A 216 -18.87 9.84 -19.14
CA ALA A 216 -17.69 9.35 -18.44
C ALA A 216 -17.98 8.04 -17.68
N VAL A 217 -17.04 7.10 -17.76
CA VAL A 217 -17.09 5.76 -17.22
C VAL A 217 -16.02 5.58 -16.16
N LEU A 218 -16.43 5.12 -14.97
CA LEU A 218 -15.52 4.59 -13.96
C LEU A 218 -15.50 3.07 -14.02
N VAL A 219 -14.33 2.48 -14.21
CA VAL A 219 -14.09 1.04 -14.04
C VAL A 219 -13.35 0.84 -12.73
N HIS A 220 -13.91 0.07 -11.80
CA HIS A 220 -13.28 -0.15 -10.50
C HIS A 220 -13.44 -1.58 -9.99
N CYS A 221 -12.58 -1.94 -9.05
CA CYS A 221 -12.68 -3.15 -8.26
C CYS A 221 -12.49 -2.81 -6.77
N GLY A 222 -12.02 -3.76 -5.95
CA GLY A 222 -11.67 -3.48 -4.55
C GLY A 222 -10.54 -2.45 -4.44
N ALA A 223 -9.36 -2.76 -4.97
CA ALA A 223 -8.15 -1.91 -4.84
C ALA A 223 -7.80 -1.10 -6.12
N GLY A 224 -8.49 -1.35 -7.24
CA GLY A 224 -8.15 -0.73 -8.52
C GLY A 224 -6.80 -1.18 -9.09
N VAL A 225 -6.36 -2.41 -8.81
CA VAL A 225 -5.00 -2.90 -9.13
C VAL A 225 -4.99 -3.93 -10.27
N SER A 226 -5.82 -4.98 -10.17
CA SER A 226 -5.79 -6.14 -11.08
C SER A 226 -7.07 -6.28 -11.93
N ARG A 227 -8.19 -6.72 -11.34
CA ARG A 227 -9.48 -6.96 -12.04
C ARG A 227 -9.92 -5.80 -12.96
N SER A 228 -10.11 -4.60 -12.38
CA SER A 228 -10.55 -3.43 -13.14
C SER A 228 -9.51 -2.94 -14.14
N ALA A 229 -8.23 -3.00 -13.79
CA ALA A 229 -7.14 -2.67 -14.71
C ALA A 229 -7.15 -3.61 -15.93
N THR A 230 -7.39 -4.90 -15.74
CA THR A 230 -7.48 -5.90 -16.83
C THR A 230 -8.57 -5.53 -17.84
N LEU A 231 -9.77 -5.15 -17.38
CA LEU A 231 -10.85 -4.72 -18.27
C LEU A 231 -10.52 -3.42 -19.02
N VAL A 232 -9.84 -2.47 -18.35
CA VAL A 232 -9.37 -1.23 -19.00
C VAL A 232 -8.31 -1.52 -20.06
N LEU A 233 -7.34 -2.39 -19.78
CA LEU A 233 -6.31 -2.82 -20.73
C LEU A 233 -6.96 -3.48 -21.94
N MET A 234 -7.86 -4.44 -21.73
CA MET A 234 -8.60 -5.11 -22.80
C MET A 234 -9.33 -4.10 -23.70
N TYR A 235 -10.02 -3.12 -23.11
CA TYR A 235 -10.72 -2.09 -23.88
C TYR A 235 -9.75 -1.30 -24.77
N LEU A 236 -8.59 -0.89 -24.22
CA LEU A 236 -7.55 -0.17 -24.98
C LEU A 236 -6.95 -1.04 -26.09
N MET A 237 -6.68 -2.32 -25.82
CA MET A 237 -6.17 -3.27 -26.82
C MET A 237 -7.13 -3.36 -28.00
N ARG A 238 -8.41 -3.64 -27.74
CA ARG A 238 -9.42 -3.81 -28.79
C ARG A 238 -9.71 -2.53 -29.56
N ARG A 239 -9.73 -1.37 -28.89
CA ARG A 239 -10.05 -0.09 -29.55
C ARG A 239 -8.86 0.46 -30.34
N ASN A 240 -7.64 0.25 -29.88
CA ASN A 240 -6.45 0.87 -30.47
C ASN A 240 -5.55 -0.10 -31.24
N ALA A 241 -5.91 -1.39 -31.31
CA ALA A 241 -5.07 -2.48 -31.82
C ALA A 241 -3.69 -2.50 -31.13
N TRP A 242 -3.67 -2.26 -29.81
CA TRP A 242 -2.45 -2.27 -29.00
C TRP A 242 -2.19 -3.66 -28.44
N SER A 243 -0.91 -4.05 -28.38
CA SER A 243 -0.46 -5.19 -27.59
C SER A 243 -0.85 -5.03 -26.12
N ALA A 244 -0.95 -6.14 -25.39
CA ALA A 244 -1.20 -6.14 -23.96
C ALA A 244 -0.12 -5.34 -23.21
N GLN A 245 1.14 -5.44 -23.63
CA GLN A 245 2.25 -4.67 -23.07
C GLN A 245 2.08 -3.17 -23.29
N ARG A 246 1.77 -2.73 -24.51
CA ARG A 246 1.55 -1.30 -24.79
C ARG A 246 0.36 -0.74 -24.02
N ALA A 247 -0.73 -1.52 -23.89
CA ALA A 247 -1.87 -1.13 -23.07
C ALA A 247 -1.51 -1.04 -21.58
N ARG A 248 -0.74 -2.01 -21.06
CA ARG A 248 -0.23 -1.99 -19.69
C ARG A 248 0.65 -0.77 -19.44
N ASP A 249 1.61 -0.48 -20.30
CA ASP A 249 2.51 0.66 -20.16
C ASP A 249 1.73 1.98 -20.11
N TYR A 250 0.77 2.17 -21.03
CA TYR A 250 -0.08 3.35 -21.08
C TYR A 250 -0.87 3.57 -19.78
N VAL A 251 -1.40 2.49 -19.18
CA VAL A 251 -2.19 2.57 -17.95
C VAL A 251 -1.30 2.70 -16.73
N THR A 252 -0.19 1.96 -16.64
CA THR A 252 0.80 2.07 -15.56
C THR A 252 1.39 3.47 -15.47
N GLU A 253 1.63 4.11 -16.62
CA GLU A 253 2.01 5.52 -16.67
C GLU A 253 1.01 6.44 -15.97
N ARG A 254 -0.28 6.10 -15.92
CA ARG A 254 -1.37 6.92 -15.34
C ARG A 254 -1.82 6.43 -13.96
N ARG A 255 -1.52 5.18 -13.63
CA ARG A 255 -1.78 4.53 -12.35
C ARG A 255 -0.67 3.52 -12.07
N SER A 256 0.37 3.95 -11.36
CA SER A 256 1.54 3.13 -11.03
C SER A 256 1.23 1.90 -10.16
N ALA A 257 0.05 1.86 -9.52
CA ALA A 257 -0.41 0.72 -8.74
C ALA A 257 -0.93 -0.47 -9.58
N VAL A 258 -0.99 -0.36 -10.91
CA VAL A 258 -1.46 -1.47 -11.75
C VAL A 258 -0.50 -2.65 -11.66
N ALA A 259 -1.04 -3.79 -11.20
CA ALA A 259 -0.37 -5.08 -11.13
C ALA A 259 -1.45 -6.14 -11.34
N LEU A 260 -1.55 -6.64 -12.56
CA LEU A 260 -2.50 -7.71 -12.89
C LEU A 260 -2.04 -9.00 -12.24
N ASN A 261 -2.99 -9.87 -11.88
CA ASN A 261 -2.58 -11.22 -11.56
C ASN A 261 -2.03 -11.94 -12.79
N ASP A 262 -1.15 -12.91 -12.58
CA ASP A 262 -0.41 -13.56 -13.65
C ASP A 262 -1.34 -14.26 -14.66
N GLY A 263 -2.43 -14.89 -14.19
CA GLY A 263 -3.45 -15.52 -15.05
C GLY A 263 -4.19 -14.52 -15.95
N PHE A 264 -4.53 -13.34 -15.42
CA PHE A 264 -5.15 -12.26 -16.19
C PHE A 264 -4.20 -11.67 -17.23
N TRP A 265 -2.91 -11.54 -16.90
CA TRP A 265 -1.89 -11.11 -17.86
C TRP A 265 -1.76 -12.10 -19.04
N VAL A 266 -1.63 -13.39 -18.73
CA VAL A 266 -1.56 -14.45 -19.75
C VAL A 266 -2.82 -14.43 -20.61
N THR A 267 -4.00 -14.22 -20.01
CA THR A 267 -5.27 -14.09 -20.73
C THR A 267 -5.27 -12.93 -21.72
N LEU A 268 -4.73 -11.75 -21.34
CA LEU A 268 -4.60 -10.62 -22.27
C LEU A 268 -3.61 -10.91 -23.39
N CYS A 269 -2.45 -11.51 -23.11
CA CYS A 269 -1.48 -11.87 -24.15
C CYS A 269 -2.10 -12.85 -25.17
N ALA A 270 -2.85 -13.83 -24.69
CA ALA A 270 -3.55 -14.81 -25.53
C ALA A 270 -4.69 -14.18 -26.39
N LEU A 271 -5.19 -12.99 -26.02
CA LEU A 271 -6.23 -12.27 -26.76
C LEU A 271 -5.66 -11.56 -28.01
N GLU A 272 -4.37 -11.27 -28.08
CA GLU A 272 -3.78 -10.47 -29.16
C GLU A 272 -4.03 -11.04 -30.57
N PRO A 273 -3.87 -12.36 -30.83
CA PRO A 273 -4.13 -12.94 -32.14
C PRO A 273 -5.60 -12.82 -32.57
N SER A 274 -6.55 -13.02 -31.66
CA SER A 274 -7.99 -12.96 -31.99
C SER A 274 -8.47 -11.54 -32.26
N LEU A 275 -7.75 -10.53 -31.74
CA LEU A 275 -7.96 -9.12 -32.07
C LEU A 275 -7.21 -8.67 -33.35
N GLY A 276 -6.50 -9.57 -34.03
CA GLY A 276 -5.72 -9.22 -35.22
C GLY A 276 -4.50 -8.33 -34.94
N ILE A 277 -4.03 -8.30 -33.69
CA ILE A 277 -2.81 -7.55 -33.32
C ILE A 277 -1.61 -8.35 -33.81
N GLY A 278 -0.61 -7.70 -34.41
CA GLY A 278 0.61 -8.36 -34.91
C GLY A 278 1.75 -8.41 -33.89
N GLU A 279 1.85 -7.39 -33.04
CA GLU A 279 2.80 -7.32 -31.93
C GLU A 279 2.42 -8.37 -30.86
N ARG A 280 3.43 -9.03 -30.26
CA ARG A 280 3.23 -10.08 -29.25
C ARG A 280 3.86 -9.69 -27.93
N SER A 281 3.05 -9.70 -26.87
CA SER A 281 3.53 -9.49 -25.51
C SER A 281 4.14 -10.78 -24.94
N ASP A 282 5.15 -10.67 -24.08
CA ASP A 282 5.73 -11.82 -23.37
C ASP A 282 4.77 -12.29 -22.25
N PRO A 283 4.18 -13.49 -22.34
CA PRO A 283 3.29 -14.01 -21.29
C PRO A 283 4.02 -14.22 -19.95
N ASN A 284 5.36 -14.30 -19.93
CA ASN A 284 6.17 -14.44 -18.73
C ASN A 284 6.57 -13.11 -18.09
N ALA A 285 6.25 -11.97 -18.72
CA ALA A 285 6.46 -10.64 -18.14
C ALA A 285 5.44 -10.34 -17.03
N THR A 286 5.41 -11.19 -16.00
CA THR A 286 4.51 -11.08 -14.85
C THR A 286 5.20 -10.43 -13.66
N THR A 287 4.41 -9.98 -12.68
CA THR A 287 4.91 -9.40 -11.43
C THR A 287 4.96 -10.43 -10.29
N GLY A 288 4.56 -11.68 -10.54
CA GLY A 288 4.36 -12.71 -9.52
C GLY A 288 3.18 -12.41 -8.59
N PHE A 289 2.22 -11.61 -9.06
CA PHE A 289 1.06 -11.25 -8.27
C PHE A 289 -0.03 -12.29 -8.54
N ARG A 290 -0.47 -13.03 -7.51
CA ARG A 290 -1.49 -14.08 -7.70
C ARG A 290 -2.93 -13.57 -7.72
N GLY A 291 -3.13 -12.30 -7.40
CA GLY A 291 -4.44 -11.68 -7.23
C GLY A 291 -4.81 -11.50 -5.76
N ALA A 292 -5.70 -10.54 -5.49
CA ALA A 292 -6.09 -10.15 -4.14
C ALA A 292 -6.94 -11.21 -3.41
N ASP A 293 -7.61 -12.08 -4.16
CA ASP A 293 -8.48 -13.13 -3.63
C ASP A 293 -7.79 -14.51 -3.67
N ALA A 294 -6.54 -14.57 -4.14
CA ALA A 294 -5.84 -15.84 -4.30
C ALA A 294 -5.67 -16.52 -2.95
N PRO A 295 -5.92 -17.83 -2.85
CA PRO A 295 -5.52 -18.57 -1.67
C PRO A 295 -4.02 -18.35 -1.50
N GLU A 296 -3.63 -17.91 -0.30
CA GLU A 296 -2.23 -17.77 0.04
C GLU A 296 -1.52 -19.07 -0.34
N PRO A 297 -0.38 -19.01 -1.05
CA PRO A 297 0.35 -20.22 -1.41
C PRO A 297 0.52 -21.07 -0.14
N GLN A 298 0.25 -22.38 -0.23
CA GLN A 298 0.38 -23.32 0.90
C GLN A 298 1.84 -23.48 1.40
N GLN A 299 2.73 -22.53 1.14
CA GLN A 299 4.14 -22.62 1.48
C GLN A 299 4.46 -21.69 2.66
N LEU A 300 4.47 -22.28 3.85
CA LEU A 300 5.30 -21.83 4.95
C LEU A 300 6.76 -21.74 4.48
N ARG A 301 7.22 -20.55 4.11
CA ARG A 301 8.64 -20.30 3.89
C ARG A 301 9.35 -20.16 5.24
N VAL A 302 9.95 -21.26 5.70
CA VAL A 302 10.93 -21.26 6.79
C VAL A 302 12.30 -20.97 6.19
N GLN A 303 12.90 -19.83 6.53
CA GLN A 303 14.34 -19.63 6.39
C GLN A 303 14.97 -19.63 7.78
N ILE A 304 15.74 -20.69 8.08
CA ILE A 304 16.69 -20.72 9.19
C ILE A 304 18.08 -20.58 8.57
N SER A 305 18.93 -19.68 9.06
CA SER A 305 20.36 -19.72 8.75
C SER A 305 21.24 -19.46 9.97
N LYS A 306 22.43 -20.05 9.91
CA LYS A 306 23.43 -20.23 10.97
C LYS A 306 23.96 -18.94 11.63
N ASP A 307 24.05 -19.03 12.95
CA ASP A 307 25.00 -18.53 13.96
C ASP A 307 25.48 -17.06 14.06
N ALA A 308 25.13 -16.50 15.24
CA ALA A 308 25.97 -15.84 16.25
C ALA A 308 26.68 -14.50 15.94
N ALA A 309 25.94 -13.41 16.18
CA ALA A 309 26.28 -12.27 17.06
C ALA A 309 25.27 -11.14 16.77
N GLY A 310 24.11 -11.16 17.43
CA GLY A 310 22.98 -10.27 17.12
C GLY A 310 22.10 -10.74 15.94
N GLY A 311 22.17 -12.03 15.59
CA GLY A 311 21.47 -12.61 14.45
C GLY A 311 19.94 -12.70 14.60
N LYS A 312 19.29 -12.92 13.44
CA LYS A 312 17.85 -13.17 13.29
C LYS A 312 17.38 -14.28 14.24
N VAL A 313 16.18 -14.12 14.79
CA VAL A 313 15.62 -15.10 15.74
C VAL A 313 15.26 -16.37 14.98
N PRO A 314 15.62 -17.58 15.45
CA PRO A 314 15.19 -18.81 14.81
C PRO A 314 13.66 -18.92 14.84
N VAL A 315 13.07 -19.18 13.67
CA VAL A 315 11.63 -19.34 13.51
C VAL A 315 11.37 -20.64 12.78
N ARG A 316 10.52 -21.49 13.35
CA ARG A 316 10.02 -22.70 12.70
C ARG A 316 8.51 -22.68 12.66
N ALA A 317 7.95 -22.93 11.48
CA ALA A 317 6.52 -23.13 11.33
C ALA A 317 6.19 -24.62 11.24
N LEU A 318 5.09 -25.01 11.88
CA LEU A 318 4.55 -26.38 11.83
C LEU A 318 3.26 -26.38 11.02
N GLY A 319 3.10 -27.39 10.16
CA GLY A 319 1.89 -27.57 9.35
C GLY A 319 0.65 -27.86 10.20
N PRO A 320 -0.57 -27.75 9.64
CA PRO A 320 -1.81 -27.99 10.40
C PRO A 320 -1.89 -29.36 11.08
N GLN A 321 -1.37 -30.41 10.45
CA GLN A 321 -1.37 -31.77 10.98
C GLN A 321 -0.37 -31.93 12.14
N GLU A 322 0.88 -31.50 11.96
CA GLU A 322 1.90 -31.45 13.02
C GLU A 322 1.44 -30.55 14.20
N ALA A 323 0.73 -29.46 13.90
CA ALA A 323 0.18 -28.56 14.91
C ALA A 323 -0.94 -29.22 15.73
N ARG A 324 -1.79 -30.04 15.11
CA ARG A 324 -2.81 -30.85 15.81
C ARG A 324 -2.15 -31.91 16.69
N GLU A 325 -1.20 -32.66 16.14
CA GLU A 325 -0.47 -33.70 16.88
C GLU A 325 0.33 -33.11 18.07
N ALA A 326 1.00 -31.96 17.88
CA ALA A 326 1.71 -31.26 18.95
C ALA A 326 0.77 -30.64 20.00
N ALA A 327 -0.43 -30.20 19.60
CA ALA A 327 -1.45 -29.69 20.52
C ALA A 327 -2.05 -30.82 21.38
N GLU A 328 -2.30 -31.98 20.77
CA GLU A 328 -2.75 -33.19 21.47
C GLU A 328 -1.68 -33.72 22.44
N ALA A 329 -0.41 -33.73 22.04
CA ALA A 329 0.70 -34.09 22.92
C ALA A 329 0.86 -33.13 24.12
N ALA A 330 0.69 -31.82 23.91
CA ALA A 330 0.75 -30.82 24.98
C ALA A 330 -0.47 -30.89 25.92
N ALA A 331 -1.65 -31.25 25.41
CA ALA A 331 -2.85 -31.48 26.21
C ALA A 331 -2.78 -32.80 27.01
N GLY A 332 -2.16 -33.84 26.45
CA GLY A 332 -1.90 -35.12 27.11
C GLY A 332 -0.90 -35.01 28.27
N ALA A 333 0.18 -34.24 28.09
CA ALA A 333 1.19 -34.00 29.13
C ALA A 333 0.63 -33.20 30.34
N LYS A 334 -0.46 -32.44 30.15
CA LYS A 334 -1.14 -31.72 31.23
C LYS A 334 -2.06 -32.63 32.07
N ARG A 335 -2.51 -33.77 31.55
CA ARG A 335 -3.33 -34.76 32.29
C ARG A 335 -2.50 -35.74 33.13
N GLN A 336 -1.18 -35.81 32.91
CA GLN A 336 -0.27 -36.70 33.67
C GLN A 336 0.47 -36.00 34.83
N ARG A 337 0.21 -34.71 35.11
CA ARG A 337 0.85 -33.98 36.22
C ARG A 337 -0.08 -33.67 37.41
N ASP A 338 -1.35 -34.04 37.33
CA ASP A 338 -2.32 -33.85 38.42
C ASP A 338 -2.55 -35.16 39.22
N GLY A 339 -1.50 -35.96 39.37
CA GLY A 339 -1.57 -37.22 40.10
C GLY A 339 -0.21 -37.68 40.60
N GLU A 340 0.35 -36.98 41.58
CA GLU A 340 1.14 -37.61 42.64
C GLU A 340 1.37 -36.60 43.77
N ASP A 341 0.65 -36.87 44.86
CA ASP A 341 0.72 -36.19 46.14
C ASP A 341 1.80 -36.87 47.00
N GLY A 342 2.56 -36.09 47.78
CA GLY A 342 3.21 -36.58 49.00
C GLY A 342 4.72 -36.37 49.15
N GLY A 343 5.09 -35.66 50.22
CA GLY A 343 6.32 -35.95 50.99
C GLY A 343 7.32 -34.80 51.11
N GLY A 344 7.27 -34.07 52.23
CA GLY A 344 8.19 -32.97 52.53
C GLY A 344 9.51 -33.34 53.21
N GLY A 345 10.28 -32.31 53.57
CA GLY A 345 11.41 -32.41 54.50
C GLY A 345 12.58 -31.52 54.12
N GLY A 346 12.69 -30.35 54.76
CA GLY A 346 13.77 -29.38 54.52
C GLY A 346 15.08 -29.67 55.26
N LYS A 347 16.14 -28.94 54.91
CA LYS A 347 17.21 -28.49 55.83
C LYS A 347 18.06 -27.36 55.22
N ARG A 348 18.59 -26.54 56.14
CA ARG A 348 19.18 -25.19 56.03
C ARG A 348 20.68 -25.15 55.64
N SER A 349 21.13 -23.90 55.41
CA SER A 349 22.49 -23.32 55.68
C SER A 349 23.47 -23.27 54.50
N ARG A 350 24.43 -22.33 54.35
CA ARG A 350 24.78 -21.02 54.95
C ARG A 350 25.82 -20.37 54.01
N LEU A 351 25.77 -19.03 53.87
CA LEU A 351 26.82 -18.00 53.63
C LEU A 351 28.19 -18.34 52.97
N GLY A 352 28.62 -17.49 52.01
CA GLY A 352 30.06 -17.24 51.74
C GLY A 352 30.43 -16.58 50.41
N GLY A 353 30.73 -15.27 50.42
CA GLY A 353 31.92 -14.62 49.81
C GLY A 353 32.21 -14.60 48.29
N GLU A 354 32.19 -13.37 47.75
CA GLU A 354 33.03 -12.72 46.70
C GLU A 354 34.37 -13.42 46.35
N ALA A 355 35.00 -13.33 45.16
CA ALA A 355 34.87 -12.49 43.97
C ALA A 355 35.51 -13.18 42.74
N GLU A 356 35.06 -12.71 41.57
CA GLU A 356 35.82 -12.48 40.34
C GLU A 356 36.36 -13.63 39.46
N THR A 357 36.16 -13.36 38.17
CA THR A 357 36.73 -13.97 36.96
C THR A 357 36.17 -15.32 36.52
N GLY A 358 35.42 -15.27 35.42
CA GLY A 358 34.99 -16.46 34.68
C GLY A 358 33.48 -16.71 34.67
N ALA A 359 32.63 -15.67 34.59
CA ALA A 359 31.22 -15.88 34.29
C ALA A 359 31.03 -16.19 32.79
N VAL A 360 31.32 -17.44 32.42
CA VAL A 360 30.55 -18.10 31.36
C VAL A 360 29.17 -18.36 31.96
N SER A 361 28.29 -17.35 31.96
CA SER A 361 26.90 -17.54 32.39
C SER A 361 26.04 -17.92 31.18
N SER A 362 25.47 -19.12 31.29
CA SER A 362 24.47 -19.75 30.45
C SER A 362 23.32 -18.80 30.07
N GLY A 363 23.46 -18.11 28.94
CA GLY A 363 22.43 -17.22 28.41
C GLY A 363 21.30 -17.97 27.69
N GLY A 364 20.56 -18.82 28.41
CA GLY A 364 19.35 -19.48 27.91
C GLY A 364 18.29 -18.44 27.53
N GLY A 365 17.89 -18.41 26.26
CA GLY A 365 16.82 -17.52 25.77
C GLY A 365 15.44 -18.13 25.98
N PHE A 366 14.39 -17.41 25.60
CA PHE A 366 13.01 -17.86 25.73
C PHE A 366 12.48 -18.42 24.41
N LEU A 367 11.95 -19.63 24.44
CA LEU A 367 11.19 -20.22 23.34
C LEU A 367 9.72 -19.81 23.48
N LEU A 368 9.20 -19.12 22.47
CA LEU A 368 7.83 -18.67 22.37
C LEU A 368 7.09 -19.55 21.37
N SER A 369 5.88 -19.96 21.72
CA SER A 369 5.02 -20.75 20.86
C SER A 369 3.74 -19.99 20.58
N PHE A 370 3.39 -19.81 19.30
CA PHE A 370 2.16 -19.17 18.87
C PHE A 370 1.30 -20.11 18.04
N GLU A 371 0.02 -20.15 18.35
CA GLU A 371 -0.99 -20.73 17.47
C GLU A 371 -1.37 -19.71 16.39
N VAL A 372 -1.35 -20.12 15.12
CA VAL A 372 -1.77 -19.28 14.01
C VAL A 372 -3.15 -19.73 13.57
N ARG A 373 -4.14 -18.85 13.69
CA ARG A 373 -5.53 -19.15 13.36
C ARG A 373 -6.11 -18.16 12.37
N LYS A 374 -7.00 -18.64 11.52
CA LYS A 374 -7.95 -17.85 10.75
C LYS A 374 -9.37 -18.15 11.24
N PRO A 375 -10.40 -17.37 10.83
CA PRO A 375 -11.79 -17.68 11.14
C PRO A 375 -12.19 -19.11 10.73
N GLU A 376 -11.60 -19.62 9.65
CA GLU A 376 -11.86 -20.97 9.12
C GLU A 376 -11.21 -22.10 9.95
N GLY A 377 -10.30 -21.77 10.88
CA GLY A 377 -9.68 -22.76 11.77
C GLY A 377 -8.19 -22.56 12.02
N LEU A 378 -7.56 -23.61 12.55
CA LEU A 378 -6.13 -23.66 12.82
C LEU A 378 -5.35 -23.70 11.50
N VAL A 379 -4.45 -22.73 11.30
CA VAL A 379 -3.56 -22.64 10.12
C VAL A 379 -2.22 -23.31 10.39
N GLY A 380 -1.73 -23.25 11.62
CA GLY A 380 -0.47 -23.87 12.00
C GLY A 380 0.06 -23.33 13.33
N ARG A 381 1.33 -23.60 13.59
CA ARG A 381 2.03 -23.12 14.79
C ARG A 381 3.33 -22.43 14.41
N LEU A 382 3.68 -21.39 15.15
CA LEU A 382 4.91 -20.62 14.99
C LEU A 382 5.73 -20.76 16.27
N GLU A 383 6.86 -21.46 16.17
CA GLU A 383 7.83 -21.60 17.24
C GLU A 383 8.97 -20.62 17.02
N VAL A 384 9.31 -19.85 18.06
CA VAL A 384 10.25 -18.73 17.98
C VAL A 384 11.26 -18.82 19.12
N GLY A 385 12.54 -18.78 18.80
CA GLY A 385 13.61 -18.68 19.78
C GLY A 385 14.62 -19.83 19.75
N PRO A 386 15.54 -19.89 20.72
CA PRO A 386 15.54 -19.12 21.97
C PRO A 386 15.82 -17.61 21.77
N MET A 387 14.90 -16.75 22.25
CA MET A 387 15.00 -15.29 22.21
C MET A 387 15.70 -14.72 23.45
N ARG A 388 16.75 -13.93 23.26
CA ARG A 388 17.39 -13.16 24.33
C ARG A 388 16.61 -11.87 24.61
N PHE A 389 16.71 -11.34 25.83
CA PHE A 389 16.00 -10.10 26.20
C PHE A 389 16.47 -8.84 25.44
N SER A 390 17.61 -8.92 24.75
CA SER A 390 18.14 -7.87 23.87
C SER A 390 17.68 -8.01 22.41
N GLN A 391 17.02 -9.11 22.05
CA GLN A 391 16.58 -9.38 20.69
C GLN A 391 15.13 -8.95 20.45
N ARG A 392 14.86 -8.55 19.20
CA ARG A 392 13.52 -8.21 18.72
C ARG A 392 13.19 -9.18 17.59
N LEU A 393 12.05 -9.84 17.68
CA LEU A 393 11.46 -10.58 16.58
C LEU A 393 10.62 -9.60 15.75
N VAL A 394 11.07 -9.27 14.55
CA VAL A 394 10.37 -8.34 13.66
C VAL A 394 9.40 -9.11 12.77
N LEU A 395 8.13 -8.71 12.81
CA LEU A 395 7.08 -9.24 11.95
C LEU A 395 6.67 -8.18 10.94
N GLY A 396 6.55 -8.56 9.67
CA GLY A 396 6.19 -7.62 8.61
C GLY A 396 6.18 -8.24 7.23
N ARG A 397 5.75 -7.45 6.24
CA ARG A 397 5.60 -7.92 4.85
C ARG A 397 6.93 -8.03 4.11
N SER A 398 8.01 -7.40 4.60
CA SER A 398 9.31 -7.47 3.93
C SER A 398 9.94 -8.85 4.10
N PRO A 399 10.60 -9.41 3.07
CA PRO A 399 11.38 -10.65 3.20
C PRO A 399 12.53 -10.55 4.22
N ASP A 400 12.91 -9.33 4.61
CA ASP A 400 13.96 -9.11 5.61
C ASP A 400 13.49 -9.34 7.06
N CYS A 401 12.18 -9.45 7.30
CA CYS A 401 11.63 -9.70 8.64
C CYS A 401 11.93 -11.11 9.13
N ASP A 402 11.96 -11.29 10.46
CA ASP A 402 12.11 -12.62 11.07
C ASP A 402 10.88 -13.49 10.84
N VAL A 403 9.69 -12.86 10.85
CA VAL A 403 8.43 -13.49 10.45
C VAL A 403 7.85 -12.68 9.30
N VAL A 404 7.90 -13.27 8.10
CA VAL A 404 7.30 -12.66 6.91
C VAL A 404 5.79 -12.90 6.95
N LEU A 405 5.04 -11.79 6.93
CA LEU A 405 3.59 -11.78 7.01
C LEU A 405 3.01 -11.34 5.65
N GLU A 406 2.28 -12.24 5.02
CA GLU A 406 1.79 -12.05 3.65
C GLU A 406 0.39 -11.44 3.66
N HIS A 407 0.32 -10.10 3.78
CA HIS A 407 -0.91 -9.35 3.55
C HIS A 407 -0.62 -7.91 3.13
N ALA A 408 -1.39 -7.37 2.18
CA ALA A 408 -1.13 -6.05 1.61
C ALA A 408 -1.24 -4.89 2.61
N SER A 409 -2.11 -5.03 3.62
CA SER A 409 -2.26 -4.03 4.69
C SER A 409 -1.12 -4.05 5.72
N ILE A 410 -0.27 -5.08 5.71
CA ILE A 410 0.82 -5.22 6.68
C ILE A 410 2.02 -4.42 6.18
N SER A 411 2.48 -3.46 6.99
CA SER A 411 3.72 -2.72 6.74
C SER A 411 4.94 -3.63 6.55
N ARG A 412 5.94 -3.13 5.81
CA ARG A 412 7.22 -3.83 5.55
C ARG A 412 7.89 -4.34 6.82
N GLN A 413 7.96 -3.50 7.85
CA GLN A 413 8.20 -3.88 9.24
C GLN A 413 6.99 -3.38 10.02
N HIS A 414 6.21 -4.28 10.60
CA HIS A 414 4.89 -3.96 11.14
C HIS A 414 4.88 -3.88 12.65
N ALA A 415 5.38 -4.93 13.30
CA ALA A 415 5.45 -5.03 14.74
C ALA A 415 6.75 -5.72 15.15
N ALA A 416 7.15 -5.51 16.40
CA ALA A 416 8.23 -6.25 17.01
C ALA A 416 7.72 -6.96 18.27
N VAL A 417 8.13 -8.21 18.46
CA VAL A 417 7.96 -8.94 19.71
C VAL A 417 9.29 -8.96 20.46
N THR A 418 9.25 -8.70 21.76
CA THR A 418 10.41 -8.72 22.66
C THR A 418 10.08 -9.49 23.92
N VAL A 419 11.10 -10.02 24.57
CA VAL A 419 10.97 -10.71 25.87
C VAL A 419 11.82 -9.96 26.88
N ASP A 420 11.37 -9.79 28.11
CA ASP A 420 12.20 -9.20 29.17
C ASP A 420 13.02 -10.26 29.93
N ARG A 421 13.74 -9.84 30.98
CA ARG A 421 14.54 -10.76 31.81
C ARG A 421 13.70 -11.76 32.61
N GLY A 422 12.43 -11.45 32.85
CA GLY A 422 11.48 -12.29 33.58
C GLY A 422 10.68 -13.23 32.67
N GLY A 423 10.87 -13.17 31.35
CA GLY A 423 10.09 -13.95 30.39
C GLY A 423 8.76 -13.32 30.00
N ALA A 424 8.49 -12.07 30.40
CA ALA A 424 7.31 -11.36 29.96
C ALA A 424 7.47 -10.94 28.49
N VAL A 425 6.46 -11.26 27.68
CA VAL A 425 6.44 -10.98 26.24
C VAL A 425 5.74 -9.64 26.00
N PHE A 426 6.32 -8.82 25.14
CA PHE A 426 5.76 -7.55 24.72
C PHE A 426 5.66 -7.49 23.21
N VAL A 427 4.60 -6.86 22.72
CA VAL A 427 4.44 -6.50 21.31
C VAL A 427 4.42 -4.98 21.18
N THR A 428 5.17 -4.48 20.22
CA THR A 428 5.26 -3.05 19.90
C THR A 428 4.93 -2.85 18.44
N ASP A 429 3.92 -2.05 18.14
CA ASP A 429 3.63 -1.61 16.78
C ASP A 429 4.73 -0.64 16.31
N LEU A 430 5.33 -0.93 15.14
CA LEU A 430 6.45 -0.16 14.56
C LEU A 430 5.96 0.97 13.67
N GLN A 431 4.91 1.67 14.10
CA GLN A 431 4.25 2.71 13.33
C GLN A 431 3.67 2.16 12.02
N SER A 432 2.94 1.06 12.14
CA SER A 432 2.33 0.40 10.99
C SER A 432 1.18 1.22 10.39
N GLY A 433 0.93 1.05 9.09
CA GLY A 433 -0.09 1.85 8.38
C GLY A 433 -1.53 1.48 8.75
N HIS A 434 -1.75 0.24 9.21
CA HIS A 434 -3.08 -0.29 9.53
C HIS A 434 -3.20 -0.77 10.99
N GLY A 435 -2.19 -0.53 11.82
CA GLY A 435 -2.18 -0.85 13.25
C GLY A 435 -1.95 -2.32 13.60
N THR A 436 -1.61 -2.54 14.87
CA THR A 436 -1.51 -3.86 15.52
C THR A 436 -2.60 -3.99 16.58
N LYS A 437 -3.21 -5.17 16.71
CA LYS A 437 -4.17 -5.52 17.77
C LYS A 437 -3.58 -6.51 18.76
N VAL A 438 -3.98 -6.39 20.02
CA VAL A 438 -3.81 -7.41 21.06
C VAL A 438 -5.19 -7.72 21.65
N GLY A 439 -5.67 -8.96 21.48
CA GLY A 439 -7.07 -9.30 21.64
C GLY A 439 -7.93 -8.44 20.69
N ASP A 440 -8.98 -7.83 21.22
CA ASP A 440 -9.86 -6.93 20.45
C ASP A 440 -9.42 -5.46 20.47
N THR A 441 -8.27 -5.15 21.08
CA THR A 441 -7.82 -3.76 21.29
C THR A 441 -6.66 -3.40 20.37
N TRP A 442 -6.78 -2.28 19.66
CA TRP A 442 -5.67 -1.67 18.92
C TRP A 442 -4.66 -1.06 19.89
N ILE A 443 -3.37 -1.35 19.70
CA ILE A 443 -2.31 -0.81 20.55
C ILE A 443 -1.75 0.49 19.97
N LYS A 444 -1.26 1.37 20.85
CA LYS A 444 -0.64 2.63 20.43
C LYS A 444 0.72 2.36 19.74
N PRO A 445 1.02 3.00 18.60
CA PRO A 445 2.32 2.92 17.95
C PRO A 445 3.47 3.26 18.89
N ASN A 446 4.59 2.55 18.76
CA ASN A 446 5.83 2.73 19.53
C ASN A 446 5.70 2.57 21.05
N ALA A 447 4.56 2.10 21.55
CA ALA A 447 4.35 1.80 22.96
C ALA A 447 4.27 0.27 23.17
N PRO A 448 5.22 -0.34 23.90
CA PRO A 448 5.16 -1.76 24.20
C PRO A 448 3.90 -2.13 24.98
N ARG A 449 3.17 -3.13 24.49
CA ARG A 449 2.03 -3.73 25.18
C ARG A 449 2.38 -5.15 25.59
N GLN A 450 2.17 -5.50 26.85
CA GLN A 450 2.40 -6.85 27.32
C GLN A 450 1.41 -7.84 26.66
N LEU A 451 1.93 -8.95 26.16
CA LEU A 451 1.18 -10.06 25.60
C LEU A 451 1.14 -11.20 26.62
N GLN A 452 -0.03 -11.48 27.19
CA GLN A 452 -0.21 -12.56 28.14
C GLN A 452 -0.47 -13.89 27.42
N LEU A 453 -0.26 -15.00 28.12
CA LEU A 453 -0.63 -16.33 27.61
C LEU A 453 -2.13 -16.34 27.26
N GLY A 454 -2.44 -16.84 26.08
CA GLY A 454 -3.79 -16.89 25.53
C GLY A 454 -4.22 -15.63 24.78
N HIS A 455 -3.51 -14.50 24.88
CA HIS A 455 -3.79 -13.33 24.07
C HIS A 455 -3.40 -13.55 22.61
N THR A 456 -4.19 -12.96 21.72
CA THR A 456 -3.98 -12.97 20.27
C THR A 456 -3.35 -11.67 19.81
N MET A 457 -2.43 -11.73 18.87
CA MET A 457 -1.99 -10.57 18.09
C MET A 457 -2.66 -10.60 16.71
N GLY A 458 -3.01 -9.43 16.18
CA GLY A 458 -3.49 -9.25 14.82
C GLY A 458 -2.79 -8.07 14.13
N PHE A 459 -2.60 -8.14 12.81
CA PHE A 459 -1.80 -7.16 12.06
C PHE A 459 -2.57 -6.63 10.85
N GLY A 460 -2.84 -5.32 10.86
CA GLY A 460 -3.65 -4.65 9.85
C GLY A 460 -5.01 -5.31 9.63
N ALA A 461 -5.40 -5.49 8.37
CA ALA A 461 -6.63 -6.14 7.93
C ALA A 461 -6.47 -7.65 7.69
N SER A 462 -5.35 -8.26 8.07
CA SER A 462 -5.19 -9.72 7.98
C SER A 462 -6.15 -10.43 8.93
N THR A 463 -6.77 -11.51 8.46
CA THR A 463 -7.63 -12.38 9.28
C THR A 463 -6.82 -13.35 10.16
N ARG A 464 -5.50 -13.43 9.96
CA ARG A 464 -4.62 -14.28 10.77
C ARG A 464 -4.42 -13.67 12.15
N SER A 465 -4.65 -14.48 13.17
CA SER A 465 -4.37 -14.17 14.57
C SER A 465 -3.27 -15.09 15.11
N TYR A 466 -2.42 -14.53 15.97
CA TYR A 466 -1.28 -15.22 16.56
C TYR A 466 -1.48 -15.29 18.07
N LYS A 467 -1.97 -16.44 18.56
CA LYS A 467 -2.25 -16.65 19.98
C LYS A 467 -1.01 -17.15 20.70
N LEU A 468 -0.53 -16.43 21.71
CA LEU A 468 0.59 -16.89 22.52
C LEU A 468 0.16 -18.10 23.36
N LEU A 469 0.79 -19.25 23.17
CA LEU A 469 0.46 -20.49 23.88
C LEU A 469 1.39 -20.76 25.07
N SER A 470 2.70 -20.57 24.88
CA SER A 470 3.69 -20.83 25.91
C SER A 470 4.91 -19.95 25.76
N VAL A 471 5.53 -19.67 26.91
CA VAL A 471 6.85 -19.06 27.02
C VAL A 471 7.67 -20.00 27.90
N THR A 472 8.70 -20.59 27.32
CA THR A 472 9.55 -21.56 28.02
C THR A 472 10.99 -21.08 28.00
N LYS A 473 11.71 -21.27 29.10
CA LYS A 473 13.13 -20.96 29.17
C LYS A 473 13.90 -22.11 28.51
N GLY A 474 14.63 -21.80 27.45
CA GLY A 474 15.45 -22.75 26.69
C GLY A 474 16.83 -22.97 27.27
#